data_AF-A0A124E1D4-F1
#
_entry.id   AF-A0A124E1D4-F1
#
_cell.length_a   1.000
_cell.length_b   1.000
_cell.length_c   1.000
_cell.angle_alpha   90.00
_cell.angle_beta   90.00
_cell.angle_gamma   90.00
#
_symmetry.space_group_name_H-M   'P 1'
#
loop_
_entity.id
_entity.type
_entity.pdbx_description
1 polymer ?
#
loop_
_entity_poly.entity_id
_entity_poly.type
_entity_poly.pdbx_seq_one_letter_code
_entity_poly.pdbx_strand_id
1 'polypeptide(L)'
;MSLDEFCSSDQWSMLLAAPEHSKLAAALGGFLITAIALYLKGEVRESVHTLALFSSAVLILVLSAFVSGTVAGAVVPEGAQRDGICAIAWAQGALATSMLAAGTAALFGGLGWLLAGHAVEKLAEPQAAPSNGYRFLIGLGSWLTFAAAMTTTLLLSETSIDYLHFAFHGRPERWLVGLVVLGSAAVVLASFVFVLRASGERWTLGALKVATVCVVALGVGASWLSMTLARFPKDWLTSPAPPIVLMVLVLTFALPAVIAGAICFSAPNARRM
;
A
#
# COMPACT_ATOMS: atom_id res chain seq x y z
N MET A 1 23.39 18.95 -1.32
CA MET A 1 23.28 18.22 -2.61
C MET A 1 22.77 19.20 -3.65
N SER A 2 23.40 19.26 -4.82
CA SER A 2 22.81 19.96 -5.97
C SER A 2 21.75 19.04 -6.58
N LEU A 3 20.49 19.45 -6.59
CA LEU A 3 19.42 18.70 -7.22
C LEU A 3 19.64 18.64 -8.74
N ASP A 4 19.61 17.43 -9.29
CA ASP A 4 19.65 17.17 -10.73
C ASP A 4 18.24 17.32 -11.35
N GLU A 5 18.17 17.26 -12.68
CA GLU A 5 16.92 17.41 -13.44
C GLU A 5 15.93 16.27 -13.21
N PHE A 6 16.40 15.17 -12.64
CA PHE A 6 15.62 13.98 -12.35
C PHE A 6 15.18 13.87 -10.89
N CYS A 7 15.45 14.89 -10.06
CA CYS A 7 15.14 14.92 -8.63
C CYS A 7 15.61 13.64 -7.90
N SER A 8 16.87 13.24 -8.11
CA SER A 8 17.44 12.03 -7.52
C SER A 8 17.78 12.21 -6.04
N SER A 9 17.50 11.16 -5.25
CA SER A 9 18.10 10.94 -3.93
C SER A 9 19.47 10.28 -4.08
N ASP A 10 20.16 10.01 -2.97
CA ASP A 10 21.44 9.28 -2.96
C ASP A 10 21.34 7.87 -3.56
N GLN A 11 20.13 7.32 -3.71
CA GLN A 11 19.89 5.93 -4.13
C GLN A 11 19.10 5.80 -5.44
N TRP A 12 18.12 6.69 -5.71
CA TRP A 12 17.26 6.58 -6.91
C TRP A 12 16.51 7.88 -7.25
N SER A 13 15.89 7.93 -8.43
CA SER A 13 15.10 9.07 -8.92
C SER A 13 13.60 8.73 -8.97
N MET A 14 12.79 9.59 -8.36
CA MET A 14 11.34 9.47 -8.39
C MET A 14 10.76 9.67 -9.80
N LEU A 15 11.27 10.63 -10.58
CA LEU A 15 10.77 10.89 -11.94
C LEU A 15 11.06 9.71 -12.87
N LEU A 16 12.24 9.09 -12.75
CA LEU A 16 12.61 7.94 -13.58
C LEU A 16 11.83 6.67 -13.22
N ALA A 17 11.48 6.49 -11.95
CA ALA A 17 10.71 5.32 -11.49
C ALA A 17 9.19 5.44 -11.70
N ALA A 18 8.66 6.67 -11.74
CA ALA A 18 7.24 6.95 -11.91
C ALA A 18 6.54 6.20 -13.08
N PRO A 19 7.10 6.11 -14.31
CA PRO A 19 6.45 5.34 -15.38
C PRO A 19 6.33 3.85 -15.08
N GLU A 20 7.32 3.25 -14.42
CA GLU A 20 7.29 1.84 -14.04
C GLU A 20 6.30 1.59 -12.90
N HIS A 21 6.21 2.50 -11.92
CA HIS A 21 5.18 2.45 -10.89
C HIS A 21 3.77 2.53 -11.50
N SER A 22 3.57 3.38 -12.50
CA SER A 22 2.30 3.51 -13.21
C SER A 22 1.89 2.21 -13.93
N LYS A 23 2.84 1.59 -14.66
CA LYS A 23 2.61 0.31 -15.35
C LYS A 23 2.30 -0.82 -14.38
N LEU A 24 3.06 -0.93 -13.29
CA LEU A 24 2.84 -1.94 -12.26
C LEU A 24 1.46 -1.79 -11.62
N ALA A 25 1.08 -0.57 -11.24
CA ALA A 25 -0.24 -0.28 -10.67
C ALA A 25 -1.39 -0.67 -11.63
N ALA A 26 -1.27 -0.31 -12.90
CA ALA A 26 -2.25 -0.67 -13.93
C ALA A 26 -2.35 -2.19 -14.13
N ALA A 27 -1.22 -2.90 -14.15
CA ALA A 27 -1.17 -4.36 -14.29
C ALA A 27 -1.86 -5.07 -13.11
N LEU A 28 -1.57 -4.65 -11.88
CA LEU A 28 -2.22 -5.18 -10.67
C LEU A 28 -3.72 -4.88 -10.66
N GLY A 29 -4.13 -3.68 -11.10
CA GLY A 29 -5.53 -3.32 -11.27
C GLY A 29 -6.26 -4.21 -12.27
N GLY A 30 -5.66 -4.49 -13.43
CA GLY A 30 -6.19 -5.41 -14.43
C GLY A 30 -6.32 -6.86 -13.92
N PHE A 31 -5.32 -7.32 -13.16
CA PHE A 31 -5.37 -8.63 -12.51
C PHE A 31 -6.55 -8.73 -11.52
N LEU A 32 -6.77 -7.70 -10.70
CA LEU A 32 -7.91 -7.65 -9.78
C LEU A 32 -9.26 -7.66 -10.49
N ILE A 33 -9.42 -6.88 -11.57
CA ILE A 33 -10.65 -6.89 -12.37
C ILE A 33 -10.94 -8.31 -12.89
N THR A 34 -9.90 -9.00 -13.36
CA THR A 34 -9.99 -10.39 -13.83
C THR A 34 -10.38 -11.33 -12.69
N ALA A 35 -9.76 -11.19 -11.52
CA ALA A 35 -10.08 -11.98 -10.33
C ALA A 35 -11.53 -11.75 -9.87
N ILE A 36 -12.03 -10.51 -9.89
CA ILE A 36 -13.43 -10.18 -9.59
C ILE A 36 -14.37 -10.84 -10.59
N ALA A 37 -14.07 -10.78 -11.89
CA ALA A 37 -14.90 -11.38 -12.94
C ALA A 37 -15.01 -12.91 -12.78
N LEU A 38 -13.88 -13.57 -12.46
CA LEU A 38 -13.86 -15.00 -12.17
C LEU A 38 -14.60 -15.34 -10.88
N TYR A 39 -14.48 -14.49 -9.86
CA TYR A 39 -15.19 -14.67 -8.59
C TYR A 39 -16.71 -14.58 -8.78
N LEU A 40 -17.20 -13.59 -9.53
CA LEU A 40 -18.63 -13.40 -9.82
C LEU A 40 -19.23 -14.54 -10.67
N LYS A 41 -18.40 -15.26 -11.43
CA LYS A 41 -18.83 -16.43 -12.21
C LYS A 41 -18.88 -17.71 -11.37
N GLY A 42 -18.18 -17.76 -10.24
CA GLY A 42 -18.13 -18.93 -9.36
C GLY A 42 -19.37 -19.07 -8.47
N GLU A 43 -19.63 -20.28 -7.98
CA GLU A 43 -20.72 -20.58 -7.03
C GLU A 43 -20.40 -20.17 -5.57
N VAL A 44 -19.19 -19.66 -5.31
CA VAL A 44 -18.67 -19.36 -3.97
C VAL A 44 -19.36 -18.12 -3.38
N ARG A 45 -20.41 -18.36 -2.61
CA ARG A 45 -21.35 -17.35 -2.10
C ARG A 45 -20.86 -16.54 -0.90
N GLU A 46 -19.63 -16.75 -0.42
CA GLU A 46 -19.31 -16.49 1.00
C GLU A 46 -18.49 -15.25 1.37
N SER A 47 -18.09 -14.33 0.49
CA SER A 47 -17.48 -13.08 1.00
C SER A 47 -17.71 -11.82 0.17
N VAL A 48 -18.88 -11.20 0.39
CA VAL A 48 -19.18 -9.82 -0.04
C VAL A 48 -18.08 -8.84 0.41
N HIS A 49 -17.43 -9.10 1.55
CA HIS A 49 -16.33 -8.28 2.06
C HIS A 49 -15.06 -8.35 1.21
N THR A 50 -14.70 -9.52 0.66
CA THR A 50 -13.53 -9.66 -0.21
C THR A 50 -13.77 -8.99 -1.56
N LEU A 51 -15.00 -9.07 -2.08
CA LEU A 51 -15.39 -8.33 -3.29
C LEU A 51 -15.30 -6.81 -3.08
N ALA A 52 -15.75 -6.31 -1.92
CA ALA A 52 -15.62 -4.90 -1.56
C ALA A 52 -14.15 -4.48 -1.44
N LEU A 53 -13.31 -5.31 -0.83
CA LEU A 53 -11.86 -5.07 -0.73
C LEU A 53 -11.22 -5.02 -2.12
N PHE A 54 -11.50 -5.96 -3.01
CA PHE A 54 -10.97 -5.95 -4.37
C PHE A 54 -11.46 -4.76 -5.19
N SER A 55 -12.73 -4.39 -5.09
CA SER A 55 -13.25 -3.20 -5.78
C SER A 55 -12.53 -1.92 -5.31
N SER A 56 -12.32 -1.77 -4.00
CA SER A 56 -11.55 -0.64 -3.46
C SER A 56 -10.07 -0.69 -3.87
N ALA A 57 -9.49 -1.88 -3.98
CA ALA A 57 -8.11 -2.08 -4.41
C ALA A 57 -7.92 -1.73 -5.90
N VAL A 58 -8.89 -2.04 -6.76
CA VAL A 58 -8.88 -1.59 -8.17
C VAL A 58 -8.89 -0.07 -8.23
N LEU A 59 -9.78 0.58 -7.48
CA LEU A 59 -9.87 2.04 -7.46
C LEU A 59 -8.54 2.69 -7.05
N ILE A 60 -7.95 2.25 -5.95
CA ILE A 60 -6.69 2.84 -5.45
C ILE A 60 -5.50 2.59 -6.39
N LEU A 61 -5.45 1.43 -7.06
CA LEU A 61 -4.41 1.13 -8.04
C LEU A 61 -4.55 1.96 -9.32
N VAL A 62 -5.76 2.17 -9.81
CA VAL A 62 -6.01 3.08 -10.95
C VAL A 62 -5.60 4.51 -10.59
N LEU A 63 -5.93 4.98 -9.39
CA LEU A 63 -5.51 6.31 -8.91
C LEU A 63 -3.99 6.40 -8.74
N SER A 64 -3.34 5.34 -8.23
CA SER A 64 -1.88 5.25 -8.16
C SER A 64 -1.23 5.33 -9.54
N ALA A 65 -1.78 4.62 -10.53
CA ALA A 65 -1.30 4.65 -11.90
C ALA A 65 -1.42 6.05 -12.51
N PHE A 66 -2.56 6.70 -12.29
CA PHE A 66 -2.81 8.07 -12.73
C PHE A 66 -1.83 9.07 -12.09
N VAL A 67 -1.69 9.06 -10.76
CA VAL A 67 -0.78 9.99 -10.07
C VAL A 67 0.67 9.76 -10.50
N SER A 68 1.10 8.51 -10.58
CA SER A 68 2.45 8.18 -11.09
C SER A 68 2.65 8.69 -12.53
N GLY A 69 1.62 8.60 -13.38
CA GLY A 69 1.65 9.18 -14.73
C GLY A 69 1.79 10.70 -14.73
N THR A 70 1.13 11.40 -13.80
CA THR A 70 1.30 12.85 -13.66
C THR A 70 2.68 13.25 -13.17
N VAL A 71 3.30 12.45 -12.29
CA VAL A 71 4.68 12.66 -11.83
C VAL A 71 5.68 12.43 -12.97
N ALA A 72 5.49 11.38 -13.77
CA ALA A 72 6.34 11.10 -14.93
C ALA A 72 6.29 12.21 -15.99
N GLY A 73 5.18 12.95 -16.08
CA GLY A 73 5.02 14.10 -16.96
C GLY A 73 5.53 15.43 -16.40
N ALA A 74 6.06 15.46 -15.18
CA ALA A 74 6.56 16.69 -14.57
C ALA A 74 7.85 17.15 -15.29
N VAL A 75 7.87 18.43 -15.69
CA VAL A 75 9.02 19.06 -16.33
C VAL A 75 9.64 20.04 -15.35
N VAL A 76 10.96 19.97 -15.16
CA VAL A 76 11.74 20.94 -14.36
C VAL A 76 12.27 22.01 -15.33
N PRO A 77 11.73 23.24 -15.36
CA PRO A 77 12.19 24.27 -16.29
C PRO A 77 13.62 24.71 -15.97
N GLU A 78 14.44 24.94 -17.00
CA GLU A 78 15.77 25.50 -16.83
C GLU A 78 15.69 26.88 -16.15
N GLY A 79 16.44 27.05 -15.05
CA GLY A 79 16.48 28.31 -14.28
C GLY A 79 15.38 28.50 -13.22
N ALA A 80 14.40 27.57 -13.09
CA ALA A 80 13.46 27.60 -11.98
C ALA A 80 14.11 27.08 -10.68
N GLN A 81 13.59 27.51 -9.52
CA GLN A 81 14.00 26.99 -8.20
C GLN A 81 13.68 25.48 -8.14
N ARG A 82 14.70 24.64 -8.38
CA ARG A 82 14.60 23.18 -8.59
C ARG A 82 14.11 22.46 -7.33
N ASP A 83 14.52 22.94 -6.16
CA ASP A 83 14.21 22.39 -4.84
C ASP A 83 12.70 22.23 -4.60
N GLY A 84 11.91 23.25 -4.93
CA GLY A 84 10.46 23.20 -4.74
C GLY A 84 9.76 22.22 -5.68
N ILE A 85 10.23 22.09 -6.93
CA ILE A 85 9.63 21.18 -7.91
C ILE A 85 9.94 19.73 -7.53
N CYS A 86 11.17 19.46 -7.12
CA CYS A 86 11.56 18.13 -6.67
C CYS A 86 10.86 17.73 -5.36
N ALA A 87 10.66 18.66 -4.42
CA ALA A 87 9.88 18.38 -3.21
C ALA A 87 8.42 17.99 -3.54
N ILE A 88 7.80 18.65 -4.54
CA ILE A 88 6.44 18.29 -5.01
C ILE A 88 6.45 16.91 -5.66
N ALA A 89 7.39 16.64 -6.56
CA ALA A 89 7.49 15.34 -7.24
C ALA A 89 7.69 14.19 -6.24
N TRP A 90 8.52 14.39 -5.22
CA TRP A 90 8.71 13.42 -4.14
C TRP A 90 7.47 13.23 -3.28
N ALA A 91 6.75 14.30 -2.95
CA ALA A 91 5.49 14.20 -2.20
C ALA A 91 4.43 13.43 -3.00
N GLN A 92 4.21 13.79 -4.27
CA GLN A 92 3.24 13.12 -5.15
C GLN A 92 3.62 11.66 -5.41
N GLY A 93 4.91 11.40 -5.63
CA GLY A 93 5.44 10.06 -5.85
C GLY A 93 5.37 9.16 -4.61
N ALA A 94 5.59 9.72 -3.41
CA ALA A 94 5.41 9.01 -2.14
C ALA A 94 3.94 8.61 -1.93
N LEU A 95 3.01 9.52 -2.19
CA LEU A 95 1.56 9.25 -2.15
C LEU A 95 1.15 8.20 -3.20
N ALA A 96 1.73 8.24 -4.40
CA ALA A 96 1.45 7.24 -5.43
C ALA A 96 1.96 5.85 -5.03
N THR A 97 3.16 5.78 -4.47
CA THR A 97 3.76 4.55 -3.94
C THR A 97 2.95 3.98 -2.77
N SER A 98 2.39 4.84 -1.91
CA SER A 98 1.54 4.40 -0.80
C SER A 98 0.22 3.79 -1.26
N MET A 99 -0.40 4.37 -2.29
CA MET A 99 -1.58 3.81 -2.94
C MET A 99 -1.28 2.46 -3.61
N LEU A 100 -0.13 2.35 -4.29
CA LEU A 100 0.33 1.09 -4.90
C LEU A 100 0.57 0.00 -3.85
N ALA A 101 1.26 0.37 -2.76
CA ALA A 101 1.54 -0.51 -1.63
C ALA A 101 0.25 -1.02 -0.97
N ALA A 102 -0.69 -0.13 -0.65
CA ALA A 102 -1.98 -0.50 -0.07
C ALA A 102 -2.80 -1.40 -1.01
N GLY A 103 -2.85 -1.09 -2.30
CA GLY A 103 -3.50 -1.93 -3.31
C GLY A 103 -2.88 -3.32 -3.44
N THR A 104 -1.54 -3.40 -3.37
CA THR A 104 -0.79 -4.66 -3.38
C THR A 104 -1.12 -5.51 -2.15
N ALA A 105 -1.12 -4.92 -0.96
CA ALA A 105 -1.50 -5.62 0.26
C ALA A 105 -2.96 -6.12 0.20
N ALA A 106 -3.88 -5.31 -0.32
CA ALA A 106 -5.28 -5.68 -0.48
C ALA A 106 -5.48 -6.82 -1.50
N LEU A 107 -4.71 -6.83 -2.59
CA LEU A 107 -4.71 -7.90 -3.57
C LEU A 107 -4.30 -9.24 -2.93
N PHE A 108 -3.12 -9.31 -2.31
CA PHE A 108 -2.63 -10.56 -1.75
C PHE A 108 -3.46 -11.01 -0.55
N GLY A 109 -3.93 -10.07 0.28
CA GLY A 109 -4.86 -10.35 1.37
C GLY A 109 -6.19 -10.93 0.89
N GLY A 110 -6.79 -10.33 -0.13
CA GLY A 110 -8.05 -10.83 -0.69
C GLY A 110 -7.88 -12.19 -1.40
N LEU A 111 -6.74 -12.42 -2.08
CA LEU A 111 -6.42 -13.75 -2.64
C LEU A 111 -6.28 -14.81 -1.55
N GLY A 112 -5.63 -14.49 -0.43
CA GLY A 112 -5.54 -15.40 0.71
C GLY A 112 -6.92 -15.81 1.24
N TRP A 113 -7.85 -14.87 1.30
CA TRP A 113 -9.25 -15.12 1.67
C TRP A 113 -10.01 -15.96 0.65
N LEU A 114 -9.82 -15.73 -0.65
CA LEU A 114 -10.42 -16.56 -1.71
C LEU A 114 -9.96 -18.02 -1.62
N LEU A 115 -8.65 -18.24 -1.45
CA LEU A 115 -8.07 -19.57 -1.31
C LEU A 115 -8.61 -20.29 -0.08
N ALA A 116 -8.77 -19.57 1.03
CA ALA A 116 -9.32 -20.14 2.24
C ALA A 116 -10.82 -20.45 2.12
N GLY A 117 -11.61 -19.56 1.52
CA GLY A 117 -13.03 -19.83 1.26
C GLY A 117 -13.22 -21.08 0.40
N HIS A 118 -12.44 -21.21 -0.67
CA HIS A 118 -12.48 -22.40 -1.52
C HIS A 118 -12.03 -23.68 -0.79
N ALA A 119 -10.99 -23.60 0.04
CA ALA A 119 -10.53 -24.72 0.84
C ALA A 119 -11.57 -25.17 1.87
N VAL A 120 -12.27 -24.24 2.52
CA VAL A 120 -13.33 -24.53 3.50
C VAL A 120 -14.53 -25.20 2.83
N GLU A 121 -14.99 -24.67 1.70
CA GLU A 121 -16.11 -25.22 0.95
C GLU A 121 -15.83 -26.67 0.52
N LYS A 122 -14.61 -26.93 0.02
CA LYS A 122 -14.20 -28.28 -0.38
C LYS A 122 -13.99 -29.25 0.77
N LEU A 123 -13.62 -28.76 1.95
CA LEU A 123 -13.52 -29.59 3.17
C LEU A 123 -14.90 -29.93 3.76
N ALA A 124 -15.94 -29.15 3.46
CA ALA A 124 -17.31 -29.43 3.89
C ALA A 124 -18.00 -30.53 3.05
N GLU A 125 -17.44 -30.91 1.89
CA GLU A 125 -17.98 -31.97 1.04
C GLU A 125 -17.74 -33.37 1.66
N PRO A 126 -18.76 -34.25 1.75
CA PRO A 126 -18.66 -35.57 2.42
C PRO A 126 -17.63 -36.55 1.83
N GLN A 127 -17.05 -36.27 0.66
CA GLN A 127 -16.07 -37.10 -0.04
C GLN A 127 -14.68 -36.44 -0.14
N ALA A 128 -14.33 -35.54 0.79
CA ALA A 128 -13.11 -34.73 0.69
C ALA A 128 -11.80 -35.58 0.69
N ALA A 129 -10.96 -35.30 -0.32
CA ALA A 129 -9.58 -35.73 -0.50
C ALA A 129 -8.66 -35.28 0.68
N PRO A 130 -7.43 -35.79 0.84
CA PRO A 130 -6.60 -35.59 2.05
C PRO A 130 -6.46 -34.11 2.46
N SER A 131 -6.85 -33.83 3.71
CA SER A 131 -6.95 -32.50 4.35
C SER A 131 -5.66 -31.67 4.37
N ASN A 132 -4.50 -32.29 4.17
CA ASN A 132 -3.20 -31.62 4.23
C ASN A 132 -2.98 -30.61 3.08
N GLY A 133 -3.49 -30.88 1.87
CA GLY A 133 -3.34 -29.97 0.73
C GLY A 133 -4.11 -28.66 0.91
N TYR A 134 -5.35 -28.75 1.40
CA TYR A 134 -6.19 -27.59 1.68
C TYR A 134 -5.67 -26.76 2.87
N ARG A 135 -5.12 -27.42 3.92
CA ARG A 135 -4.42 -26.72 5.01
C ARG A 135 -3.17 -25.98 4.51
N PHE A 136 -2.41 -26.55 3.59
CA PHE A 136 -1.27 -25.86 2.97
C PHE A 136 -1.72 -24.61 2.21
N LEU A 137 -2.81 -24.68 1.42
CA LEU A 137 -3.36 -23.55 0.68
C LEU A 137 -3.79 -22.39 1.60
N ILE A 138 -4.45 -22.69 2.71
CA ILE A 138 -4.84 -21.68 3.71
C ILE A 138 -3.59 -21.03 4.32
N GLY A 139 -2.58 -21.83 4.70
CA GLY A 139 -1.33 -21.32 5.24
C GLY A 139 -0.56 -20.45 4.25
N LEU A 140 -0.56 -20.83 2.97
CA LEU A 140 0.07 -20.07 1.88
C LEU A 140 -0.54 -18.67 1.75
N GLY A 141 -1.87 -18.55 1.85
CA GLY A 141 -2.57 -17.26 1.81
C GLY A 141 -2.12 -16.29 2.90
N SER A 142 -1.97 -16.78 4.15
CA SER A 142 -1.46 -15.96 5.26
C SER A 142 -0.01 -15.55 5.05
N TRP A 143 0.86 -16.44 4.57
CA TRP A 143 2.26 -16.14 4.31
C TRP A 143 2.45 -15.15 3.15
N LEU A 144 1.66 -15.26 2.08
CA LEU A 144 1.68 -14.32 0.96
C LEU A 144 1.24 -12.92 1.41
N THR A 145 0.17 -12.85 2.22
CA THR A 145 -0.31 -11.59 2.79
C THR A 145 0.76 -10.92 3.66
N PHE A 146 1.46 -11.72 4.48
CA PHE A 146 2.56 -11.24 5.29
C PHE A 146 3.75 -10.74 4.47
N ALA A 147 4.18 -11.52 3.47
CA ALA A 147 5.27 -11.13 2.59
C ALA A 147 4.94 -9.81 1.85
N ALA A 148 3.70 -9.66 1.39
CA ALA A 148 3.21 -8.43 0.79
C ALA A 148 3.24 -7.26 1.79
N ALA A 149 2.69 -7.43 2.99
CA ALA A 149 2.67 -6.39 4.02
C ALA A 149 4.07 -5.96 4.47
N MET A 150 5.00 -6.92 4.60
CA MET A 150 6.40 -6.64 4.95
C MET A 150 7.08 -5.83 3.84
N THR A 151 6.97 -6.28 2.59
CA THR A 151 7.60 -5.64 1.44
C THR A 151 7.09 -4.21 1.26
N THR A 152 5.77 -4.02 1.37
CA THR A 152 5.17 -2.68 1.24
C THR A 152 5.56 -1.76 2.39
N THR A 153 5.62 -2.27 3.63
CA THR A 153 6.05 -1.46 4.79
C THR A 153 7.50 -1.00 4.66
N LEU A 154 8.40 -1.88 4.20
CA LEU A 154 9.81 -1.52 3.98
C LEU A 154 9.94 -0.49 2.85
N LEU A 155 9.23 -0.70 1.74
CA LEU A 155 9.21 0.26 0.63
C LEU A 155 8.72 1.64 1.10
N LEU A 156 7.64 1.69 1.89
CA LEU A 156 7.09 2.95 2.39
C LEU A 156 7.98 3.62 3.45
N SER A 157 8.76 2.85 4.19
CA SER A 157 9.76 3.37 5.11
C SER A 157 10.83 4.15 4.33
N GLU A 158 11.44 3.53 3.33
CA GLU A 158 12.47 4.16 2.49
C GLU A 158 11.92 5.39 1.76
N THR A 159 10.74 5.29 1.12
CA THR A 159 10.15 6.45 0.42
C THR A 159 9.79 7.60 1.34
N SER A 160 9.40 7.32 2.59
CA SER A 160 9.11 8.35 3.59
C SER A 160 10.38 9.05 4.07
N ILE A 161 11.48 8.32 4.22
CA ILE A 161 12.79 8.87 4.59
C ILE A 161 13.31 9.77 3.48
N ASP A 162 13.29 9.31 2.23
CA ASP A 162 13.69 10.12 1.07
C ASP A 162 12.84 11.40 0.98
N TYR A 163 11.51 11.28 1.12
CA TYR A 163 10.62 12.45 1.15
C TYR A 163 11.02 13.47 2.24
N LEU A 164 11.32 13.01 3.46
CA LEU A 164 11.76 13.87 4.57
C LEU A 164 13.08 14.58 4.24
N HIS A 165 14.01 13.91 3.55
CA HIS A 165 15.24 14.55 3.11
C HIS A 165 14.97 15.71 2.14
N PHE A 166 14.04 15.56 1.19
CA PHE A 166 13.69 16.65 0.27
C PHE A 166 12.86 17.76 0.93
N ALA A 167 11.93 17.40 1.82
CA ALA A 167 11.10 18.38 2.53
C ALA A 167 11.92 19.30 3.47
N PHE A 168 13.02 18.79 4.04
CA PHE A 168 13.88 19.53 4.97
C PHE A 168 15.26 19.91 4.39
N HIS A 169 15.38 20.06 3.06
CA HIS A 169 16.62 20.48 2.38
C HIS A 169 17.88 19.66 2.81
N GLY A 170 17.71 18.36 3.02
CA GLY A 170 18.79 17.42 3.33
C GLY A 170 19.11 17.24 4.82
N ARG A 171 18.42 17.92 5.75
CA ARG A 171 18.59 17.71 7.20
C ARG A 171 17.27 17.36 7.89
N PRO A 172 16.74 16.15 7.71
CA PRO A 172 15.59 15.71 8.48
C PRO A 172 15.95 15.61 9.97
N GLU A 173 15.01 15.94 10.84
CA GLU A 173 15.21 15.76 12.28
C GLU A 173 15.30 14.25 12.58
N ARG A 174 16.36 13.83 13.27
CA ARG A 174 16.65 12.39 13.49
C ARG A 174 15.52 11.64 14.21
N TRP A 175 14.69 12.35 14.99
CA TRP A 175 13.55 11.75 15.67
C TRP A 175 12.44 11.34 14.69
N LEU A 176 12.19 12.09 13.61
CA LEU A 176 11.20 11.74 12.58
C LEU A 176 11.61 10.46 11.85
N VAL A 177 12.86 10.39 11.42
CA VAL A 177 13.43 9.19 10.80
C VAL A 177 13.35 8.01 11.77
N GLY A 178 13.70 8.23 13.05
CA GLY A 178 13.59 7.23 14.10
C GLY A 178 12.16 6.71 14.29
N LEU A 179 11.14 7.58 14.23
CA LEU A 179 9.73 7.18 14.31
C LEU A 179 9.27 6.34 13.12
N VAL A 180 9.69 6.68 11.90
CA VAL A 180 9.36 5.90 10.70
C VAL A 180 9.98 4.51 10.79
N VAL A 181 11.26 4.41 11.15
CA VAL A 181 11.98 3.14 11.29
C VAL A 181 11.44 2.30 12.44
N LEU A 182 11.15 2.91 13.59
CA LEU A 182 10.57 2.19 14.73
C LEU A 182 9.14 1.73 14.42
N GLY A 183 8.36 2.58 13.74
CA GLY A 183 7.02 2.24 13.27
C GLY A 183 7.03 1.08 12.29
N SER A 184 7.98 1.06 11.34
CA SER A 184 8.07 -0.02 10.34
C SER A 184 8.47 -1.33 11.01
N ALA A 185 9.45 -1.30 11.93
CA ALA A 185 9.82 -2.44 12.75
C ALA A 185 8.63 -2.97 13.57
N ALA A 186 7.84 -2.08 14.18
CA ALA A 186 6.66 -2.45 14.95
C ALA A 186 5.58 -3.11 14.09
N VAL A 187 5.31 -2.58 12.89
CA VAL A 187 4.33 -3.13 11.95
C VAL A 187 4.77 -4.51 11.44
N VAL A 188 6.04 -4.67 11.07
CA VAL A 188 6.59 -5.96 10.62
C VAL A 188 6.55 -6.98 11.75
N LEU A 189 6.96 -6.59 12.96
CA LEU A 189 6.93 -7.47 14.12
C LEU A 189 5.50 -7.88 14.48
N ALA A 190 4.55 -6.93 14.50
CA ALA A 190 3.14 -7.22 14.76
C ALA A 190 2.57 -8.19 13.72
N SER A 191 2.85 -7.96 12.44
CA SER A 191 2.39 -8.83 11.35
C SER A 191 3.01 -10.23 11.45
N PHE A 192 4.30 -10.33 11.79
CA PHE A 192 5.01 -11.60 11.95
C PHE A 192 4.47 -12.39 13.16
N VAL A 193 4.35 -11.71 14.30
CA VAL A 193 3.76 -12.28 15.51
C VAL A 193 2.34 -12.75 15.23
N PHE A 194 1.55 -12.03 14.43
CA PHE A 194 0.21 -12.45 14.07
C PHE A 194 0.19 -13.74 13.25
N VAL A 195 1.00 -13.84 12.20
CA VAL A 195 1.12 -15.07 11.39
C VAL A 195 1.49 -16.27 12.26
N LEU A 196 2.33 -16.06 13.29
CA LEU A 196 2.73 -17.10 14.24
C LEU A 196 1.66 -17.39 15.32
N ARG A 197 0.99 -16.36 15.83
CA ARG A 197 0.03 -16.41 16.97
C ARG A 197 -1.43 -16.56 16.57
N ALA A 198 -1.77 -16.62 15.28
CA ALA A 198 -3.13 -16.88 14.80
C ALA A 198 -3.69 -18.27 15.20
N SER A 199 -3.17 -18.88 16.26
CA SER A 199 -3.60 -20.07 16.99
C SER A 199 -4.70 -19.78 18.03
N GLY A 200 -5.40 -18.64 18.00
CA GLY A 200 -6.08 -18.07 19.17
C GLY A 200 -7.56 -17.67 19.05
N GLU A 201 -7.93 -16.72 18.19
CA GLU A 201 -9.18 -15.96 18.38
C GLU A 201 -10.01 -15.74 17.10
N ARG A 202 -11.31 -15.50 17.34
CA ARG A 202 -12.40 -15.35 16.38
C ARG A 202 -12.07 -14.40 15.22
N TRP A 203 -12.38 -14.85 14.01
CA TRP A 203 -12.48 -14.09 12.77
C TRP A 203 -13.24 -12.77 12.96
N THR A 204 -12.53 -11.63 13.00
CA THR A 204 -13.19 -10.32 13.00
C THR A 204 -13.42 -9.87 11.56
N LEU A 205 -14.55 -10.25 10.98
CA LEU A 205 -15.08 -9.67 9.72
C LEU A 205 -15.12 -8.12 9.74
N GLY A 206 -15.09 -7.51 10.93
CA GLY A 206 -14.96 -6.05 11.10
C GLY A 206 -13.65 -5.46 10.56
N ALA A 207 -12.54 -6.22 10.57
CA ALA A 207 -11.24 -5.72 10.11
C ALA A 207 -11.20 -5.48 8.59
N LEU A 208 -11.89 -6.31 7.79
CA LEU A 208 -11.99 -6.06 6.34
C LEU A 208 -12.74 -4.77 6.02
N LYS A 209 -13.81 -4.46 6.77
CA LYS A 209 -14.56 -3.20 6.59
C LYS A 209 -13.67 -1.99 6.85
N VAL A 210 -12.87 -2.04 7.92
CA VAL A 210 -11.90 -0.99 8.24
C VAL A 210 -10.87 -0.87 7.10
N ALA A 211 -10.32 -1.98 6.62
CA ALA A 211 -9.37 -1.98 5.51
C ALA A 211 -9.97 -1.32 4.25
N THR A 212 -11.20 -1.68 3.85
CA THR A 212 -11.87 -1.08 2.68
C THR A 212 -12.08 0.42 2.85
N VAL A 213 -12.57 0.86 4.01
CA VAL A 213 -12.79 2.30 4.29
C VAL A 213 -11.46 3.06 4.28
N CYS A 214 -10.41 2.51 4.89
CA CYS A 214 -9.08 3.13 4.90
C CYS A 214 -8.46 3.19 3.49
N VAL A 215 -8.64 2.16 2.65
CA VAL A 215 -8.20 2.16 1.25
C VAL A 215 -8.89 3.27 0.46
N VAL A 216 -10.21 3.42 0.59
CA VAL A 216 -10.95 4.50 -0.09
C VAL A 216 -10.53 5.87 0.43
N ALA A 217 -10.40 6.02 1.75
CA ALA A 217 -9.94 7.27 2.37
C ALA A 217 -8.53 7.65 1.91
N LEU A 218 -7.62 6.66 1.81
CA LEU A 218 -6.28 6.85 1.28
C LEU A 218 -6.34 7.29 -0.18
N GLY A 219 -7.10 6.61 -1.03
CA GLY A 219 -7.23 6.95 -2.45
C GLY A 219 -7.74 8.37 -2.67
N VAL A 220 -8.79 8.77 -1.96
CA VAL A 220 -9.35 10.13 -2.03
C VAL A 220 -8.37 11.17 -1.49
N GLY A 221 -7.83 10.95 -0.28
CA GLY A 221 -6.94 11.87 0.39
C GLY A 221 -5.61 12.07 -0.35
N ALA A 222 -4.98 10.98 -0.79
CA ALA A 222 -3.73 11.01 -1.53
C ALA A 222 -3.90 11.66 -2.92
N SER A 223 -4.99 11.35 -3.64
CA SER A 223 -5.25 11.97 -4.95
C SER A 223 -5.54 13.46 -4.82
N TRP A 224 -6.37 13.85 -3.85
CA TRP A 224 -6.68 15.25 -3.59
C TRP A 224 -5.43 16.04 -3.18
N LEU A 225 -4.62 15.49 -2.28
CA LEU A 225 -3.39 16.12 -1.85
C LEU A 225 -2.39 16.24 -3.01
N SER A 226 -2.23 15.18 -3.80
CA SER A 226 -1.35 15.19 -4.96
C SER A 226 -1.72 16.29 -5.97
N MET A 227 -3.01 16.44 -6.30
CA MET A 227 -3.46 17.48 -7.24
C MET A 227 -3.39 18.90 -6.67
N THR A 228 -3.55 19.06 -5.35
CA THR A 228 -3.46 20.36 -4.70
C THR A 228 -2.02 20.82 -4.53
N LEU A 229 -1.07 19.91 -4.25
CA LEU A 229 0.36 20.21 -4.15
C LEU A 229 0.90 20.87 -5.43
N ALA A 230 0.41 20.47 -6.61
CA ALA A 230 0.79 21.09 -7.89
C ALA A 230 0.33 22.55 -8.03
N ARG A 231 -0.61 23.02 -7.20
CA ARG A 231 -1.18 24.38 -7.25
C ARG A 231 -0.67 25.29 -6.14
N PHE A 232 0.03 24.77 -5.13
CA PHE A 232 0.51 25.58 -4.01
C PHE A 232 1.79 26.36 -4.34
N PRO A 233 1.99 27.56 -3.77
CA PRO A 233 3.21 28.32 -3.96
C PRO A 233 4.42 27.54 -3.40
N LYS A 234 5.53 27.56 -4.14
CA LYS A 234 6.77 26.85 -3.80
C LYS A 234 7.31 27.20 -2.41
N ASP A 235 7.02 28.41 -1.93
CA ASP A 235 7.48 28.93 -0.64
C ASP A 235 6.93 28.17 0.57
N TRP A 236 5.75 27.54 0.44
CA TRP A 236 5.15 26.71 1.50
C TRP A 236 5.79 25.31 1.60
N LEU A 237 6.49 24.90 0.55
CA LEU A 237 7.24 23.65 0.48
C LEU A 237 8.71 23.85 0.86
N THR A 238 9.28 25.02 0.55
CA THR A 238 10.67 25.38 0.91
C THR A 238 10.81 25.96 2.33
N SER A 239 9.71 26.41 2.95
CA SER A 239 9.61 26.64 4.39
C SER A 239 8.49 25.76 4.93
N PRO A 240 8.77 24.49 5.28
CA PRO A 240 7.72 23.51 5.47
C PRO A 240 6.80 23.93 6.61
N ALA A 241 5.54 24.25 6.28
CA ALA A 241 4.49 24.26 7.27
C ALA A 241 4.39 22.82 7.83
N PRO A 242 4.65 22.59 9.13
CA PRO A 242 4.58 21.27 9.76
C PRO A 242 3.33 20.45 9.41
N PRO A 243 2.11 21.04 9.23
CA PRO A 243 0.92 20.23 8.91
C PRO A 243 0.97 19.54 7.55
N ILE A 244 1.60 20.12 6.52
CA ILE A 244 1.60 19.50 5.18
C ILE A 244 2.50 18.26 5.18
N VAL A 245 3.70 18.38 5.75
CA VAL A 245 4.65 17.27 5.88
C VAL A 245 4.04 16.14 6.71
N LEU A 246 3.39 16.47 7.83
CA LEU A 246 2.69 15.49 8.65
C LEU A 246 1.57 14.79 7.87
N MET A 247 0.78 15.53 7.08
CA MET A 247 -0.30 14.94 6.30
C MET A 247 0.23 14.01 5.21
N VAL A 248 1.31 14.36 4.53
CA VAL A 248 1.98 13.47 3.57
C VAL A 248 2.49 12.22 4.29
N LEU A 249 3.15 12.33 5.44
CA LEU A 249 3.61 11.16 6.21
C LEU A 249 2.46 10.26 6.66
N VAL A 250 1.34 10.83 7.10
CA VAL A 250 0.17 10.06 7.52
C VAL A 250 -0.41 9.26 6.35
N LEU A 251 -0.54 9.88 5.17
CA LEU A 251 -1.06 9.22 3.97
C LEU A 251 -0.04 8.27 3.32
N THR A 252 1.26 8.54 3.45
CA THR A 252 2.32 7.71 2.86
C THR A 252 2.66 6.50 3.72
N PHE A 253 2.61 6.62 5.05
CA PHE A 253 3.11 5.59 5.95
C PHE A 253 2.06 5.08 6.93
N ALA A 254 1.47 5.97 7.73
CA ALA A 254 0.59 5.56 8.83
C ALA A 254 -0.69 4.85 8.33
N LEU A 255 -1.37 5.43 7.34
CA LEU A 255 -2.62 4.87 6.83
C LEU A 255 -2.42 3.55 6.06
N PRO A 256 -1.42 3.41 5.16
CA PRO A 256 -1.07 2.11 4.57
C PRO A 256 -0.66 1.05 5.60
N ALA A 257 0.07 1.42 6.66
CA ALA A 257 0.41 0.48 7.74
C ALA A 257 -0.85 -0.02 8.46
N VAL A 258 -1.83 0.85 8.71
CA VAL A 258 -3.14 0.45 9.27
C VAL A 258 -3.89 -0.48 8.31
N ILE A 259 -3.88 -0.20 7.00
CA ILE A 259 -4.50 -1.06 5.98
C ILE A 259 -3.83 -2.44 5.97
N ALA A 260 -2.50 -2.49 5.87
CA ALA A 260 -1.74 -3.73 5.86
C ALA A 260 -1.95 -4.54 7.14
N GLY A 261 -1.93 -3.87 8.30
CA GLY A 261 -2.25 -4.47 9.59
C GLY A 261 -3.66 -5.06 9.62
N ALA A 262 -4.68 -4.29 9.23
CA ALA A 262 -6.07 -4.75 9.19
C ALA A 262 -6.27 -5.97 8.27
N ILE A 263 -5.58 -5.99 7.13
CA ILE A 263 -5.59 -7.13 6.20
C ILE A 263 -4.89 -8.34 6.83
N CYS A 264 -3.70 -8.15 7.41
CA CYS A 264 -3.00 -9.23 8.12
C CYS A 264 -3.84 -9.79 9.26
N PHE A 265 -4.46 -8.96 10.09
CA PHE A 265 -5.36 -9.38 11.17
C PHE A 265 -6.57 -10.19 10.68
N SER A 266 -6.94 -10.01 9.42
CA SER A 266 -8.02 -10.78 8.82
C SER A 266 -7.56 -12.10 8.19
N ALA A 267 -6.26 -12.35 8.03
CA ALA A 267 -5.80 -13.48 7.22
C ALA A 267 -6.28 -14.84 7.77
N PRO A 268 -6.77 -15.74 6.90
CA PRO A 268 -7.23 -17.07 7.29
C PRO A 268 -6.06 -17.97 7.70
N ASN A 269 -6.26 -18.84 8.71
CA ASN A 269 -5.22 -19.75 9.22
C ASN A 269 -5.64 -21.23 9.19
N ALA A 270 -4.69 -22.10 8.84
CA ALA A 270 -4.86 -23.52 8.59
C ALA A 270 -4.85 -24.41 9.85
N ARG A 271 -4.35 -23.92 11.00
CA ARG A 271 -4.10 -24.75 12.20
C ARG A 271 -5.35 -25.08 13.04
N ARG A 272 -6.54 -24.56 12.69
CA ARG A 272 -7.78 -24.74 13.48
C ARG A 272 -8.97 -25.31 12.69
N MET A 273 -8.72 -25.94 11.55
CA MET A 273 -9.72 -26.75 10.82
C MET A 273 -9.36 -28.23 10.87
#